data_AF-A0A0G1KXU0-F1
#
_entry.id   AF-A0A0G1KXU0-F1
#
_cell.length_a   1.000
_cell.length_b   1.000
_cell.length_c   1.000
_cell.angle_alpha   90.00
_cell.angle_beta   90.00
_cell.angle_gamma   90.00
#
_symmetry.space_group_name_H-M   'P 1'
#
loop_
_entity.id
_entity.type
_entity.pdbx_description
1 polymer ?
#
loop_
_entity_poly.entity_id
_entity_poly.type
_entity_poly.pdbx_seq_one_letter_code
_entity_poly.pdbx_strand_id
1 'polypeptide(L)'
;MFKKPTNMLRLMMRFFVLALFGGVFFIAGTVQAEPISGSQPVTAASSSALFGCVAGESCADAAGSVAGVRVDPVIAKIKGERIILINTPAQFSATGSRVLGFDPAEIEYWWDFGDLSAPVAGEVVQHEYLEVGDYQVTLVIKTPRESVEEDFLVKVTDQGIVLITDSDTDPFVLTNVLNQAGRLNLLVKQLTLDKEEGDALMQEKLINFLLNQSEEIQRFNSVISWTKNNDEIDALLSFGQQPGNRSFFADKNIVIVGDNPGLIARRAQPIYDTLLPRNMLVVAPRILGAVLAGDSKGNLIRTVQNEREDFVILGIHSRRNYGQVTFFNFLSHFTNFLINRGVSVDTIFLILLLPIVATLIAFARQLVGIKALGIYIPTILTLIFVAIGLGSGLVLLLLILLTGTVARIILKRLRLLYLPRMALVITIVSVVILGMFYLSVKIPHLTFMSVSIFPILMLIMLVEEFIKVQIEEGARGALFLTLETIVLSIVSFILVSWAGTRNLLLAYPEVILLSFVINFFLGKWTGLRLWEYYRFREVLKRLPVKNKIKSKTD
;
A
#
# COMPACT_ATOMS: atom_id res chain seq x y z
N MET A 1 -49.93 -6.23 49.58
CA MET A 1 -49.06 -6.28 50.77
C MET A 1 -47.61 -6.08 50.32
N PHE A 2 -47.11 -4.83 50.42
CA PHE A 2 -45.80 -4.42 49.93
C PHE A 2 -44.67 -5.06 50.75
N LYS A 3 -43.76 -5.81 50.10
CA LYS A 3 -42.51 -6.30 50.70
C LYS A 3 -41.35 -5.54 50.03
N LYS A 4 -40.65 -4.73 50.85
CA LYS A 4 -39.58 -3.78 50.48
C LYS A 4 -38.54 -4.35 49.47
N PRO A 5 -38.13 -3.59 48.42
CA PRO A 5 -36.98 -3.91 47.59
C PRO A 5 -35.73 -3.14 48.07
N THR A 6 -35.33 -3.28 49.33
CA THR A 6 -34.19 -2.50 49.87
C THR A 6 -32.82 -3.14 49.63
N ASN A 7 -32.76 -4.45 49.35
CA ASN A 7 -31.48 -5.15 49.16
C ASN A 7 -31.02 -5.21 47.70
N MET A 8 -31.93 -5.28 46.74
CA MET A 8 -31.57 -5.35 45.31
C MET A 8 -31.08 -4.00 44.78
N LEU A 9 -31.66 -2.89 45.24
CA LEU A 9 -31.23 -1.53 44.87
C LEU A 9 -29.85 -1.18 45.47
N ARG A 10 -29.55 -1.61 46.72
CA ARG A 10 -28.21 -1.46 47.32
C ARG A 10 -27.15 -2.33 46.65
N LEU A 11 -27.52 -3.51 46.15
CA LEU A 11 -26.61 -4.39 45.41
C LEU A 11 -26.32 -3.84 44.01
N MET A 12 -27.34 -3.35 43.29
CA MET A 12 -27.16 -2.67 42.00
C MET A 12 -26.33 -1.39 42.14
N MET A 13 -26.57 -0.59 43.18
CA MET A 13 -25.82 0.65 43.40
C MET A 13 -24.36 0.38 43.80
N ARG A 14 -24.08 -0.71 44.53
CA ARG A 14 -22.68 -1.14 44.81
C ARG A 14 -21.97 -1.66 43.56
N PHE A 15 -22.63 -2.41 42.69
CA PHE A 15 -22.02 -2.85 41.42
C PHE A 15 -21.86 -1.70 40.41
N PHE A 16 -22.79 -0.75 40.38
CA PHE A 16 -22.73 0.43 39.51
C PHE A 16 -21.63 1.41 39.96
N VAL A 17 -21.41 1.57 41.27
CA VAL A 17 -20.30 2.37 41.83
C VAL A 17 -18.94 1.66 41.66
N LEU A 18 -18.88 0.32 41.71
CA LEU A 18 -17.64 -0.42 41.43
C LEU A 18 -17.24 -0.34 39.94
N ALA A 19 -18.21 -0.32 39.02
CA ALA A 19 -17.95 -0.26 37.58
C ALA A 19 -17.56 1.15 37.09
N LEU A 20 -18.04 2.22 37.75
CA LEU A 20 -17.66 3.60 37.42
C LEU A 20 -16.29 4.01 37.96
N PHE A 21 -15.81 3.37 39.04
CA PHE A 21 -14.50 3.70 39.65
C PHE A 21 -13.38 2.70 39.34
N GLY A 22 -13.67 1.55 38.73
CA GLY A 22 -12.69 0.49 38.46
C GLY A 22 -11.91 0.61 37.15
N GLY A 23 -12.05 1.72 36.41
CA GLY A 23 -11.63 1.80 35.00
C GLY A 23 -10.93 3.09 34.59
N VAL A 24 -10.13 3.71 35.44
CA VAL A 24 -9.12 4.72 35.02
C VAL A 24 -7.88 4.59 35.91
N PHE A 25 -7.04 3.59 35.62
CA PHE A 25 -5.62 3.64 35.98
C PHE A 25 -4.84 3.80 34.69
N PHE A 26 -4.76 5.05 34.23
CA PHE A 26 -3.85 5.45 33.17
C PHE A 26 -2.45 5.56 33.80
N ILE A 27 -1.50 4.85 33.22
CA ILE A 27 -0.09 4.91 33.56
C ILE A 27 0.40 6.34 33.25
N ALA A 28 0.57 7.16 34.29
CA ALA A 28 1.32 8.40 34.19
C ALA A 28 2.81 8.03 34.15
N GLY A 29 3.39 8.00 32.94
CA GLY A 29 4.83 7.96 32.77
C GLY A 29 5.42 9.26 33.28
N THR A 30 6.07 9.20 34.44
CA THR A 30 6.92 10.28 34.95
C THR A 30 8.20 10.32 34.13
N VAL A 31 8.30 11.31 33.23
CA VAL A 31 9.60 11.70 32.64
C VAL A 31 10.39 12.41 33.73
N GLN A 32 11.39 11.71 34.25
CA GLN A 32 12.33 12.21 35.22
C GLN A 32 13.43 12.94 34.44
N ALA A 33 13.38 14.28 34.45
CA ALA A 33 14.48 15.10 33.97
C ALA A 33 15.58 15.12 35.05
N GLU A 34 16.72 14.52 34.75
CA GLU A 34 17.94 14.66 35.56
C GLU A 34 18.57 16.04 35.32
N PRO A 35 19.10 16.72 36.36
CA PRO A 35 19.84 17.95 36.20
C PRO A 35 21.30 17.64 35.85
N ILE A 36 21.74 18.02 34.65
CA ILE A 36 23.15 18.00 34.29
C ILE A 36 23.74 19.37 34.66
N SER A 37 24.45 19.40 35.78
CA SER A 37 25.28 20.53 36.21
C SER A 37 26.69 20.38 35.63
N GLY A 38 27.08 21.41 34.86
CA GLY A 38 28.42 21.92 34.59
C GLY A 38 29.67 21.07 34.79
N SER A 39 30.49 20.98 33.74
CA SER A 39 31.91 21.31 33.84
C SER A 39 32.54 21.63 32.48
N GLN A 40 33.07 22.86 32.42
CA GLN A 40 34.26 23.37 31.73
C GLN A 40 34.51 23.14 30.21
N PRO A 41 34.89 24.20 29.47
CA PRO A 41 35.42 24.07 28.12
C PRO A 41 36.88 23.60 28.16
N VAL A 42 37.17 22.50 27.46
CA VAL A 42 38.53 22.05 27.18
C VAL A 42 39.07 22.83 25.98
N THR A 43 40.18 23.50 26.24
CA THR A 43 41.09 24.12 25.27
C THR A 43 41.69 23.09 24.33
N ALA A 44 41.51 23.29 23.01
CA ALA A 44 42.36 22.72 21.99
C ALA A 44 42.52 23.73 20.84
N ALA A 45 43.69 24.34 20.82
CA ALA A 45 44.38 25.08 19.76
C ALA A 45 43.68 25.18 18.38
N SER A 46 43.10 26.35 18.09
CA SER A 46 43.14 26.91 16.74
C SER A 46 44.32 27.88 16.67
N SER A 47 45.36 27.46 15.96
CA SER A 47 46.40 28.36 15.48
C SER A 47 45.81 29.23 14.37
N SER A 48 45.32 30.41 14.74
CA SER A 48 45.10 31.51 13.81
C SER A 48 46.07 32.63 14.19
N ALA A 49 47.26 32.59 13.59
CA ALA A 49 48.22 33.66 13.71
C ALA A 49 47.65 34.94 13.07
N LEU A 50 47.62 35.99 13.89
CA LEU A 50 47.47 37.38 13.49
C LEU A 50 48.53 37.76 12.45
N PHE A 51 48.08 38.22 11.28
CA PHE A 51 48.84 39.20 10.49
C PHE A 51 48.22 40.56 10.72
N GLY A 52 48.77 41.29 11.70
CA GLY A 52 48.74 42.74 11.72
C GLY A 52 50.08 43.23 11.20
N CYS A 53 50.12 43.83 10.01
CA CYS A 53 51.27 44.63 9.58
C CYS A 53 51.01 46.09 9.93
N VAL A 54 51.79 46.58 10.90
CA VAL A 54 52.08 47.99 11.10
C VAL A 54 53.09 48.42 10.03
N ALA A 55 52.85 49.59 9.46
CA ALA A 55 53.75 50.25 8.53
C ALA A 55 55.02 50.76 9.23
N GLY A 56 56.19 50.52 8.64
CA GLY A 56 57.42 51.23 8.97
C GLY A 56 58.68 50.36 8.95
N GLU A 57 59.61 50.74 8.08
CA GLU A 57 61.06 50.52 8.12
C GLU A 57 61.71 49.35 7.32
N SER A 58 62.47 49.81 6.32
CA SER A 58 63.73 49.34 5.73
C SER A 58 63.83 47.93 5.13
N CYS A 59 64.01 47.92 3.81
CA CYS A 59 64.65 46.84 3.06
C CYS A 59 66.14 46.76 3.42
N ALA A 60 66.62 45.57 3.82
CA ALA A 60 68.02 45.20 3.74
C ALA A 60 68.14 43.68 3.49
N ASP A 61 68.78 43.37 2.37
CA ASP A 61 69.33 42.10 1.88
C ASP A 61 69.18 40.83 2.74
N ALA A 62 68.50 39.83 2.16
CA ALA A 62 68.78 38.42 2.46
C ALA A 62 68.57 37.55 1.20
N ALA A 63 69.56 36.70 0.97
CA ALA A 63 69.75 35.85 -0.19
C ALA A 63 68.51 35.03 -0.61
N GLY A 64 68.34 34.90 -1.92
CA GLY A 64 67.33 34.05 -2.53
C GLY A 64 67.48 32.58 -2.14
N SER A 65 66.45 32.05 -1.50
CA SER A 65 66.13 30.62 -1.49
C SER A 65 65.01 30.42 -2.51
N VAL A 66 65.34 29.82 -3.65
CA VAL A 66 64.32 29.30 -4.58
C VAL A 66 63.57 28.20 -3.82
N ALA A 67 62.35 28.48 -3.41
CA ALA A 67 61.43 27.47 -2.88
C ALA A 67 61.12 26.49 -4.02
N GLY A 68 61.87 25.39 -4.07
CA GLY A 68 61.49 24.24 -4.88
C GLY A 68 60.11 23.77 -4.41
N VAL A 69 59.14 23.77 -5.33
CA VAL A 69 57.83 23.15 -5.11
C VAL A 69 58.08 21.70 -4.76
N ARG A 70 57.85 21.30 -3.49
CA ARG A 70 57.75 19.89 -3.12
C ARG A 70 56.54 19.34 -3.87
N VAL A 71 56.78 18.55 -4.89
CA VAL A 71 55.75 17.72 -5.51
C VAL A 71 55.65 16.48 -4.63
N ASP A 72 54.50 16.26 -4.01
CA ASP A 72 54.26 15.03 -3.25
C ASP A 72 54.44 13.81 -4.17
N PRO A 73 55.27 12.81 -3.80
CA PRO A 73 55.60 11.72 -4.70
C PRO A 73 54.44 10.74 -4.94
N VAL A 74 53.49 10.64 -4.01
CA VAL A 74 52.33 9.74 -4.09
C VAL A 74 51.04 10.51 -3.81
N ILE A 75 50.10 10.47 -4.76
CA ILE A 75 48.73 10.96 -4.63
C ILE A 75 47.79 9.78 -4.85
N ALA A 76 47.18 9.29 -3.77
CA ALA A 76 46.17 8.23 -3.85
C ALA A 76 44.84 8.79 -4.34
N LYS A 77 44.17 8.10 -5.27
CA LYS A 77 42.82 8.45 -5.71
C LYS A 77 42.04 7.19 -6.10
N ILE A 78 40.98 6.95 -5.35
CA ILE A 78 40.07 5.82 -5.55
C ILE A 78 39.05 6.18 -6.65
N LYS A 79 38.83 5.24 -7.57
CA LYS A 79 37.73 5.26 -8.54
C LYS A 79 36.79 4.09 -8.26
N GLY A 80 35.54 4.39 -7.96
CA GLY A 80 34.49 3.40 -7.68
C GLY A 80 33.10 4.04 -7.64
N GLU A 81 32.06 3.22 -7.63
CA GLU A 81 30.69 3.68 -7.41
C GLU A 81 30.47 4.03 -5.93
N ARG A 82 29.85 5.19 -5.66
CA ARG A 82 29.60 5.65 -4.28
C ARG A 82 28.39 4.99 -3.63
N ILE A 83 27.46 4.50 -4.45
CA ILE A 83 26.24 3.81 -4.02
C ILE A 83 26.18 2.52 -4.82
N ILE A 84 26.02 1.39 -4.14
CA ILE A 84 26.05 0.06 -4.74
C ILE A 84 24.90 -0.80 -4.19
N LEU A 85 24.48 -1.79 -4.96
CA LEU A 85 23.42 -2.69 -4.57
C LEU A 85 23.98 -3.85 -3.72
N ILE A 86 23.25 -4.26 -2.70
CA ILE A 86 23.58 -5.46 -1.92
C ILE A 86 23.65 -6.70 -2.81
N ASN A 87 24.59 -7.60 -2.51
CA ASN A 87 24.85 -8.83 -3.27
C ASN A 87 25.08 -8.55 -4.77
N THR A 88 25.87 -7.52 -5.08
CA THR A 88 26.37 -7.25 -6.43
C THR A 88 27.88 -6.97 -6.38
N PRO A 89 28.65 -7.51 -7.33
CA PRO A 89 30.10 -7.29 -7.37
C PRO A 89 30.39 -5.84 -7.82
N ALA A 90 30.89 -5.02 -6.91
CA ALA A 90 31.33 -3.66 -7.19
C ALA A 90 32.83 -3.63 -7.54
N GLN A 91 33.20 -2.87 -8.57
CA GLN A 91 34.60 -2.73 -8.99
C GLN A 91 35.22 -1.46 -8.39
N PHE A 92 36.37 -1.61 -7.74
CA PHE A 92 37.19 -0.53 -7.20
C PHE A 92 38.55 -0.50 -7.88
N SER A 93 39.04 0.69 -8.21
CA SER A 93 40.28 0.86 -8.96
C SER A 93 41.13 2.00 -8.40
N ALA A 94 42.43 1.74 -8.30
CA ALA A 94 43.45 2.70 -7.88
C ALA A 94 44.11 3.43 -9.08
N THR A 95 43.68 3.19 -10.32
CA THR A 95 44.28 3.75 -11.55
C THR A 95 44.21 5.29 -11.62
N GLY A 96 43.38 5.92 -10.79
CA GLY A 96 43.36 7.38 -10.64
C GLY A 96 44.54 7.94 -9.84
N SER A 97 45.28 7.08 -9.13
CA SER A 97 46.40 7.45 -8.26
C SER A 97 47.64 7.79 -9.09
N ARG A 98 48.43 8.75 -8.62
CA ARG A 98 49.68 9.16 -9.26
C ARG A 98 50.84 8.85 -8.32
N VAL A 99 51.72 7.96 -8.75
CA VAL A 99 52.96 7.63 -8.05
C VAL A 99 54.12 8.03 -8.95
N LEU A 100 54.98 8.94 -8.50
CA LEU A 100 56.09 9.49 -9.25
C LEU A 100 57.43 9.06 -8.62
N GLY A 101 58.36 8.59 -9.45
CA GLY A 101 59.73 8.29 -9.03
C GLY A 101 59.96 6.90 -8.43
N PHE A 102 59.03 5.96 -8.63
CA PHE A 102 59.15 4.55 -8.23
C PHE A 102 58.91 3.61 -9.42
N ASP A 103 59.53 2.43 -9.39
CA ASP A 103 59.27 1.37 -10.37
C ASP A 103 57.88 0.75 -10.10
N PRO A 104 57.01 0.59 -11.12
CA PRO A 104 55.71 -0.09 -10.96
C PRO A 104 55.76 -1.45 -10.25
N ALA A 105 56.89 -2.17 -10.33
CA ALA A 105 57.05 -3.47 -9.67
C ALA A 105 57.22 -3.38 -8.14
N GLU A 106 57.49 -2.20 -7.59
CA GLU A 106 57.73 -1.97 -6.15
C GLU A 106 56.51 -1.34 -5.44
N ILE A 107 55.40 -1.16 -6.15
CA ILE A 107 54.18 -0.53 -5.63
C ILE A 107 53.17 -1.61 -5.30
N GLU A 108 52.72 -1.67 -4.05
CA GLU A 108 51.65 -2.57 -3.62
C GLU A 108 50.38 -1.79 -3.29
N TYR A 109 49.25 -2.27 -3.79
CA TYR A 109 47.92 -1.74 -3.51
C TYR A 109 47.16 -2.70 -2.61
N TRP A 110 46.74 -2.23 -1.44
CA TRP A 110 45.96 -2.98 -0.47
C TRP A 110 44.63 -2.28 -0.23
N TRP A 111 43.55 -3.04 -0.23
CA TRP A 111 42.19 -2.55 -0.02
C TRP A 111 41.60 -3.15 1.26
N ASP A 112 41.09 -2.28 2.12
CA ASP A 112 40.18 -2.64 3.22
C ASP A 112 38.79 -2.10 2.90
N PHE A 113 37.75 -2.93 2.97
CA PHE A 113 36.38 -2.57 2.59
C PHE A 113 35.50 -2.14 3.77
N GLY A 114 36.00 -2.23 5.00
CA GLY A 114 35.29 -1.78 6.21
C GLY A 114 34.13 -2.68 6.67
N ASP A 115 33.93 -3.84 6.04
CA ASP A 115 32.90 -4.85 6.36
C ASP A 115 33.46 -6.07 7.12
N LEU A 116 34.67 -5.94 7.67
CA LEU A 116 35.46 -7.00 8.33
C LEU A 116 35.92 -8.13 7.39
N SER A 117 35.82 -7.95 6.08
CA SER A 117 36.44 -8.85 5.11
C SER A 117 37.97 -8.76 5.14
N ALA A 118 38.64 -9.79 4.61
CA ALA A 118 40.10 -9.80 4.55
C ALA A 118 40.60 -8.77 3.51
N PRO A 119 41.68 -8.02 3.78
CA PRO A 119 42.23 -7.07 2.83
C PRO A 119 42.64 -7.73 1.51
N VAL A 120 42.29 -7.09 0.38
CA VAL A 120 42.56 -7.62 -0.95
C VAL A 120 43.67 -6.81 -1.62
N ALA A 121 44.62 -7.50 -2.25
CA ALA A 121 45.70 -6.87 -2.99
C ALA A 121 45.38 -6.77 -4.49
N GLY A 122 45.67 -5.62 -5.11
CA GLY A 122 45.52 -5.42 -6.56
C GLY A 122 45.21 -3.97 -6.94
N GLU A 123 45.57 -3.57 -8.16
CA GLU A 123 45.26 -2.22 -8.66
C GLU A 123 43.76 -2.05 -8.96
N VAL A 124 43.11 -3.13 -9.41
CA VAL A 124 41.67 -3.20 -9.68
C VAL A 124 41.12 -4.45 -9.00
N VAL A 125 40.14 -4.27 -8.12
CA VAL A 125 39.56 -5.33 -7.29
C VAL A 125 38.04 -5.31 -7.40
N GLN A 126 37.41 -6.47 -7.20
CA GLN A 126 35.96 -6.60 -7.10
C GLN A 126 35.60 -7.06 -5.68
N HIS A 127 34.56 -6.45 -5.12
CA HIS A 127 34.07 -6.79 -3.78
C HIS A 127 32.53 -6.82 -3.75
N GLU A 128 31.96 -7.70 -2.95
CA GLU A 128 30.52 -7.88 -2.80
C GLU A 128 30.13 -7.70 -1.33
N TYR A 129 29.18 -6.81 -1.07
CA TYR A 129 28.67 -6.54 0.27
C TYR A 129 27.39 -7.33 0.55
N LEU A 130 27.36 -7.98 1.72
CA LEU A 130 26.25 -8.86 2.16
C LEU A 130 25.23 -8.18 3.06
N GLU A 131 25.53 -6.98 3.56
CA GLU A 131 24.66 -6.21 4.45
C GLU A 131 24.51 -4.77 3.96
N VAL A 132 23.35 -4.17 4.24
CA VAL A 132 23.06 -2.76 3.93
C VAL A 132 23.75 -1.88 4.98
N GLY A 133 24.48 -0.87 4.54
CA GLY A 133 25.24 -0.01 5.45
C GLY A 133 26.12 1.02 4.74
N ASP A 134 26.67 1.92 5.53
CA ASP A 134 27.70 2.86 5.09
C ASP A 134 29.07 2.25 5.47
N TYR A 135 29.91 2.01 4.47
CA TYR A 135 31.23 1.39 4.62
C TYR A 135 32.32 2.37 4.21
N GLN A 136 33.41 2.40 4.96
CA GLN A 136 34.59 3.19 4.65
C GLN A 136 35.63 2.27 4.00
N VAL A 137 35.85 2.46 2.71
CA VAL A 137 36.86 1.73 1.95
C VAL A 137 38.18 2.48 2.04
N THR A 138 39.22 1.84 2.56
CA THR A 138 40.55 2.43 2.69
C THR A 138 41.49 1.78 1.68
N LEU A 139 42.06 2.60 0.80
CA LEU A 139 43.14 2.21 -0.11
C LEU A 139 44.47 2.55 0.55
N VAL A 140 45.32 1.55 0.74
CA VAL A 140 46.69 1.72 1.23
C VAL A 140 47.65 1.44 0.08
N ILE A 141 48.36 2.47 -0.36
CA ILE A 141 49.44 2.37 -1.35
C ILE A 141 50.75 2.29 -0.59
N LYS A 142 51.43 1.14 -0.66
CA LYS A 142 52.74 0.94 -0.06
C LYS A 142 53.82 1.12 -1.11
N THR A 143 54.75 2.02 -0.84
CA THR A 143 55.99 2.18 -1.60
C THR A 143 57.19 1.93 -0.68
N PRO A 144 58.41 1.75 -1.22
CA PRO A 144 59.61 1.51 -0.39
C PRO A 144 59.96 2.65 0.58
N ARG A 145 59.39 3.85 0.40
CA ARG A 145 59.73 5.05 1.20
C ARG A 145 58.57 5.57 2.04
N GLU A 146 57.33 5.35 1.60
CA GLU A 146 56.13 5.90 2.24
C GLU A 146 54.90 5.02 2.00
N SER A 147 53.94 5.12 2.93
CA SER A 147 52.62 4.50 2.82
C SER A 147 51.59 5.62 2.84
N VAL A 148 50.74 5.67 1.82
CA VAL A 148 49.66 6.67 1.70
C VAL A 148 48.33 5.96 1.77
N GLU A 149 47.43 6.49 2.59
CA GLU A 149 46.07 5.98 2.77
C GLU A 149 45.08 7.00 2.19
N GLU A 150 44.05 6.50 1.51
CA GLU A 150 42.92 7.30 1.02
C GLU A 150 41.63 6.59 1.39
N ASP A 151 40.69 7.37 1.93
CA ASP A 151 39.39 6.87 2.35
C ASP A 151 38.30 7.20 1.33
N PHE A 152 37.44 6.23 1.05
CA PHE A 152 36.32 6.34 0.14
C PHE A 152 35.05 5.79 0.78
N LEU A 153 34.08 6.68 1.04
CA LEU A 153 32.80 6.28 1.61
C LEU A 153 31.91 5.63 0.54
N VAL A 154 31.51 4.38 0.79
CA VAL A 154 30.60 3.59 -0.05
C VAL A 154 29.31 3.34 0.73
N LYS A 155 28.18 3.56 0.07
CA LYS A 155 26.86 3.22 0.63
C LYS A 155 26.29 1.99 -0.07
N VAL A 156 26.01 0.95 0.71
CA VAL A 156 25.33 -0.26 0.23
C VAL A 156 23.85 -0.12 0.51
N THR A 157 23.01 -0.32 -0.51
CA THR A 157 21.55 -0.23 -0.43
C THR A 157 20.88 -1.45 -1.04
N ASP A 158 19.67 -1.77 -0.59
CA ASP A 158 18.76 -2.75 -1.22
C ASP A 158 17.69 -2.07 -2.09
N GLN A 159 17.67 -0.73 -2.12
CA GLN A 159 16.69 0.06 -2.84
C GLN A 159 17.33 0.79 -4.03
N GLY A 160 16.69 0.67 -5.19
CA GLY A 160 17.09 1.42 -6.36
C GLY A 160 15.89 1.85 -7.20
N ILE A 161 16.15 2.83 -8.06
CA ILE A 161 15.21 3.41 -9.00
C ILE A 161 15.82 3.47 -10.39
N VAL A 162 15.01 3.24 -11.39
CA VAL A 162 15.35 3.60 -12.78
C VAL A 162 14.85 5.01 -13.03
N LEU A 163 15.71 5.88 -13.57
CA LEU A 163 15.36 7.23 -13.99
C LEU A 163 15.53 7.35 -15.51
N ILE A 164 14.42 7.51 -16.22
CA ILE A 164 14.41 7.72 -17.67
C ILE A 164 14.22 9.22 -17.92
N THR A 165 15.17 9.84 -18.60
CA THR A 165 15.16 11.29 -18.90
C THR A 165 15.33 11.57 -20.38
N ASP A 166 14.86 12.72 -20.83
CA ASP A 166 15.16 13.23 -22.17
C ASP A 166 16.44 14.10 -22.14
N SER A 167 17.18 14.11 -23.24
CA SER A 167 18.21 15.09 -23.58
C SER A 167 17.80 16.56 -23.36
N ASP A 168 16.52 16.88 -23.52
CA ASP A 168 15.94 18.23 -23.30
C ASP A 168 15.75 18.61 -21.80
N THR A 169 16.06 17.70 -20.85
CA THR A 169 15.83 17.93 -19.41
C THR A 169 16.87 18.89 -18.83
N ASP A 170 16.45 19.86 -18.00
CA ASP A 170 17.37 20.80 -17.34
C ASP A 170 18.42 20.06 -16.48
N PRO A 171 19.73 20.16 -16.82
CA PRO A 171 20.80 19.49 -16.09
C PRO A 171 20.86 19.88 -14.62
N PHE A 172 20.47 21.10 -14.27
CA PHE A 172 20.48 21.58 -12.88
C PHE A 172 19.41 20.85 -12.05
N VAL A 173 18.19 20.73 -12.58
CA VAL A 173 17.10 20.05 -11.89
C VAL A 173 17.39 18.56 -11.77
N LEU A 174 17.91 17.94 -12.85
CA LEU A 174 18.35 16.55 -12.83
C LEU A 174 19.41 16.30 -11.75
N THR A 175 20.44 17.15 -11.67
CA THR A 175 21.50 17.01 -10.67
C THR A 175 20.94 17.13 -9.24
N ASN A 176 19.97 18.02 -9.01
CA ASN A 176 19.32 18.14 -7.70
C ASN A 176 18.55 16.86 -7.34
N VAL A 177 17.80 16.29 -8.29
CA VAL A 177 17.07 15.02 -8.11
C VAL A 177 18.02 13.86 -7.81
N LEU A 178 19.13 13.77 -8.54
CA LEU A 178 20.16 12.74 -8.32
C LEU A 178 20.82 12.89 -6.94
N ASN A 179 21.16 14.12 -6.55
CA ASN A 179 21.71 14.41 -5.22
C ASN A 179 20.70 14.07 -4.10
N GLN A 180 19.42 14.34 -4.32
CA GLN A 180 18.36 14.00 -3.37
C GLN A 180 18.19 12.49 -3.25
N ALA A 181 18.18 11.76 -4.37
CA ALA A 181 18.12 10.30 -4.37
C ALA A 181 19.33 9.68 -3.64
N GLY A 182 20.54 10.21 -3.87
CA GLY A 182 21.74 9.77 -3.16
C GLY A 182 21.69 10.01 -1.65
N ARG A 183 21.07 11.13 -1.21
CA ARG A 183 20.82 11.39 0.24
C ARG A 183 19.81 10.43 0.87
N LEU A 184 18.90 9.88 0.06
CA LEU A 184 17.89 8.91 0.48
C LEU A 184 18.39 7.46 0.35
N ASN A 185 19.69 7.26 0.10
CA ASN A 185 20.33 5.96 -0.12
C ASN A 185 19.67 5.16 -1.26
N LEU A 186 19.19 5.84 -2.31
CA LEU A 186 18.63 5.20 -3.50
C LEU A 186 19.70 5.08 -4.58
N LEU A 187 19.91 3.86 -5.10
CA LEU A 187 20.71 3.65 -6.30
C LEU A 187 19.92 4.12 -7.51
N VAL A 188 20.44 5.10 -8.26
CA VAL A 188 19.77 5.62 -9.46
C VAL A 188 20.46 5.09 -10.71
N LYS A 189 19.72 4.35 -11.53
CA LYS A 189 20.17 3.98 -12.88
C LYS A 189 19.53 4.90 -13.90
N GLN A 190 20.34 5.73 -14.55
CA GLN A 190 19.86 6.69 -15.52
C GLN A 190 19.88 6.14 -16.94
N LEU A 191 18.80 6.40 -17.69
CA LEU A 191 18.75 6.28 -19.15
C LEU A 191 18.38 7.64 -19.73
N THR A 192 19.23 8.16 -20.62
CA THR A 192 18.93 9.37 -21.40
C THR A 192 18.48 8.99 -22.81
N LEU A 193 17.29 9.45 -23.19
CA LEU A 193 16.71 9.32 -24.51
C LEU A 193 17.05 10.59 -25.31
N ASP A 194 17.64 10.41 -26.49
CA ASP A 194 18.10 11.51 -27.34
C ASP A 194 17.09 11.79 -28.44
N LYS A 195 16.62 13.04 -28.52
CA LYS A 195 15.50 13.45 -29.38
C LYS A 195 15.73 13.28 -30.88
N GLU A 196 16.99 13.36 -31.29
CA GLU A 196 17.39 13.40 -32.70
C GLU A 196 17.31 12.02 -33.39
N GLU A 197 17.18 10.93 -32.62
CA GLU A 197 17.27 9.55 -33.09
C GLU A 197 15.96 8.99 -33.67
N GLY A 198 14.83 9.71 -33.49
CA GLY A 198 13.51 9.30 -33.95
C GLY A 198 12.82 8.25 -33.07
N ASP A 199 11.48 8.23 -33.08
CA ASP A 199 10.66 7.47 -32.11
C ASP A 199 10.98 5.97 -32.07
N ALA A 200 11.25 5.34 -33.23
CA ALA A 200 11.54 3.91 -33.31
C ALA A 200 12.90 3.54 -32.68
N LEU A 201 13.93 4.38 -32.84
CA LEU A 201 15.25 4.12 -32.30
C LEU A 201 15.28 4.34 -30.79
N MET A 202 14.53 5.33 -30.29
CA MET A 202 14.33 5.51 -28.85
C MET A 202 13.68 4.30 -28.19
N GLN A 203 12.66 3.74 -28.84
CA GLN A 203 11.98 2.53 -28.35
C GLN A 203 12.98 1.37 -28.25
N GLU A 204 13.79 1.15 -29.28
CA GLU A 204 14.82 0.11 -29.27
C GLU A 204 15.85 0.33 -28.17
N LYS A 205 16.33 1.57 -27.98
CA LYS A 205 17.28 1.95 -26.92
C LYS A 205 16.71 1.67 -25.53
N LEU A 206 15.45 2.01 -25.28
CA LEU A 206 14.78 1.72 -24.00
C LEU A 206 14.63 0.22 -23.78
N ILE A 207 14.16 -0.52 -24.79
CA ILE A 207 13.97 -1.96 -24.69
C ILE A 207 15.32 -2.64 -24.42
N ASN A 208 16.37 -2.28 -25.16
CA ASN A 208 17.71 -2.82 -24.96
C ASN A 208 18.27 -2.48 -23.58
N PHE A 209 18.03 -1.27 -23.06
CA PHE A 209 18.42 -0.90 -21.70
C PHE A 209 17.71 -1.77 -20.65
N LEU A 210 16.39 -1.94 -20.77
CA LEU A 210 15.60 -2.76 -19.85
C LEU A 210 15.99 -4.25 -19.88
N LEU A 211 16.37 -4.77 -21.06
CA LEU A 211 16.80 -6.16 -21.22
C LEU A 211 18.23 -6.38 -20.72
N ASN A 212 19.17 -5.51 -21.10
CA ASN A 212 20.59 -5.63 -20.75
C ASN A 212 20.85 -5.48 -19.23
N GLN A 213 20.02 -4.71 -18.54
CA GLN A 213 20.12 -4.48 -17.10
C GLN A 213 18.98 -5.12 -16.31
N SER A 214 18.36 -6.16 -16.88
CA SER A 214 17.17 -6.79 -16.31
C SER A 214 17.40 -7.32 -14.88
N GLU A 215 18.58 -7.85 -14.55
CA GLU A 215 18.88 -8.37 -13.21
C GLU A 215 18.91 -7.28 -12.12
N GLU A 216 19.54 -6.13 -12.41
CA GLU A 216 19.56 -4.96 -11.51
C GLU A 216 18.16 -4.34 -11.42
N ILE A 217 17.53 -4.11 -12.58
CA ILE A 217 16.23 -3.43 -12.64
C ILE A 217 15.14 -4.27 -11.99
N GLN A 218 15.20 -5.60 -12.03
CA GLN A 218 14.25 -6.48 -11.33
C GLN A 218 14.28 -6.29 -9.81
N ARG A 219 15.42 -5.95 -9.22
CA ARG A 219 15.55 -5.66 -7.78
C ARG A 219 15.03 -4.26 -7.41
N PHE A 220 14.93 -3.34 -8.37
CA PHE A 220 14.47 -1.98 -8.11
C PHE A 220 12.96 -1.90 -7.84
N ASN A 221 12.57 -1.03 -6.91
CA ASN A 221 11.18 -0.88 -6.51
C ASN A 221 10.41 0.05 -7.45
N SER A 222 11.10 0.99 -8.10
CA SER A 222 10.46 2.05 -8.88
C SER A 222 11.13 2.35 -10.21
N VAL A 223 10.30 2.70 -11.20
CA VAL A 223 10.72 3.27 -12.48
C VAL A 223 10.09 4.64 -12.61
N ILE A 224 10.92 5.66 -12.69
CA ILE A 224 10.54 7.05 -12.83
C ILE A 224 10.88 7.49 -14.25
N SER A 225 9.89 7.92 -15.02
CA SER A 225 10.11 8.55 -16.31
C SER A 225 9.82 10.03 -16.26
N TRP A 226 10.71 10.81 -16.86
CA TRP A 226 10.57 12.24 -16.99
C TRP A 226 11.04 12.66 -18.38
N THR A 227 10.11 12.65 -19.34
CA THR A 227 10.36 13.19 -20.69
C THR A 227 9.35 14.28 -21.00
N LYS A 228 9.70 15.17 -21.93
CA LYS A 228 8.88 16.33 -22.27
C LYS A 228 7.60 15.95 -23.02
N ASN A 229 7.69 14.99 -23.94
CA ASN A 229 6.58 14.55 -24.80
C ASN A 229 5.85 13.30 -24.27
N ASN A 230 6.40 12.65 -23.25
CA ASN A 230 5.98 11.36 -22.72
C ASN A 230 6.17 10.21 -23.74
N ASP A 231 7.23 10.28 -24.55
CA ASP A 231 7.52 9.31 -25.62
C ASP A 231 7.86 7.90 -25.05
N GLU A 232 8.26 7.85 -23.78
CA GLU A 232 8.44 6.59 -23.05
C GLU A 232 7.14 5.80 -22.90
N ILE A 233 5.97 6.44 -23.00
CA ILE A 233 4.68 5.76 -22.81
C ILE A 233 4.52 4.68 -23.88
N ASP A 234 4.78 5.04 -25.14
CA ASP A 234 4.65 4.12 -26.26
C ASP A 234 5.73 3.03 -26.21
N ALA A 235 6.94 3.40 -25.79
CA ALA A 235 8.05 2.46 -25.60
C ALA A 235 7.75 1.43 -24.50
N LEU A 236 7.26 1.85 -23.32
CA LEU A 236 6.85 0.96 -22.23
C LEU A 236 5.65 0.09 -22.61
N LEU A 237 4.70 0.63 -23.37
CA LEU A 237 3.57 -0.13 -23.87
C LEU A 237 4.03 -1.23 -24.82
N SER A 238 4.93 -0.92 -25.75
CA SER A 238 5.49 -1.90 -26.69
C SER A 238 6.27 -3.00 -25.96
N PHE A 239 7.05 -2.65 -24.94
CA PHE A 239 7.76 -3.60 -24.10
C PHE A 239 6.81 -4.54 -23.36
N GLY A 240 5.71 -4.02 -22.82
CA GLY A 240 4.70 -4.80 -22.10
C GLY A 240 3.88 -5.75 -22.97
N GLN A 241 3.77 -5.46 -24.26
CA GLN A 241 3.09 -6.34 -25.22
C GLN A 241 3.93 -7.57 -25.58
N GLN A 242 5.25 -7.53 -25.40
CA GLN A 242 6.13 -8.65 -25.67
C GLN A 242 5.88 -9.82 -24.68
N PRO A 243 5.82 -11.07 -25.16
CA PRO A 243 5.56 -12.24 -24.32
C PRO A 243 6.70 -12.45 -23.31
N GLY A 244 6.36 -12.63 -22.03
CA GLY A 244 7.33 -12.82 -20.93
C GLY A 244 7.62 -11.55 -20.12
N ASN A 245 7.40 -10.36 -20.69
CA ASN A 245 7.77 -9.10 -20.04
C ASN A 245 6.70 -8.52 -19.10
N ARG A 246 5.49 -9.09 -19.08
CA ARG A 246 4.38 -8.58 -18.26
C ARG A 246 4.65 -8.68 -16.76
N SER A 247 5.27 -9.77 -16.31
CA SER A 247 5.59 -9.96 -14.89
C SER A 247 6.74 -9.08 -14.40
N PHE A 248 7.53 -8.51 -15.32
CA PHE A 248 8.70 -7.69 -14.97
C PHE A 248 8.31 -6.47 -14.12
N PHE A 249 7.13 -5.89 -14.36
CA PHE A 249 6.67 -4.68 -13.68
C PHE A 249 5.62 -4.89 -12.59
N ALA A 250 5.13 -6.13 -12.40
CA ALA A 250 4.00 -6.42 -11.52
C ALA A 250 4.21 -5.93 -10.07
N ASP A 251 5.44 -6.00 -9.57
CA ASP A 251 5.80 -5.58 -8.21
C ASP A 251 6.40 -4.17 -8.10
N LYS A 252 6.48 -3.45 -9.22
CA LYS A 252 7.17 -2.15 -9.30
C LYS A 252 6.18 -0.99 -9.23
N ASN A 253 6.65 0.15 -8.74
CA ASN A 253 5.95 1.42 -8.92
C ASN A 253 6.41 2.07 -10.22
N ILE A 254 5.48 2.56 -11.02
CA ILE A 254 5.77 3.33 -12.23
C ILE A 254 5.32 4.77 -11.99
N VAL A 255 6.23 5.72 -12.10
CA VAL A 255 5.95 7.14 -11.90
C VAL A 255 6.28 7.89 -13.17
N ILE A 256 5.28 8.53 -13.77
CA ILE A 256 5.46 9.38 -14.96
C ILE A 256 5.41 10.83 -14.52
N VAL A 257 6.44 11.59 -14.84
CA VAL A 257 6.61 12.98 -14.43
C VAL A 257 6.32 13.89 -15.61
N GLY A 258 5.40 14.83 -15.44
CA GLY A 258 5.14 15.86 -16.45
C GLY A 258 4.18 16.96 -16.01
N ASP A 259 4.14 18.05 -16.78
CA ASP A 259 3.49 19.30 -16.36
C ASP A 259 1.97 19.20 -16.24
N ASN A 260 1.33 18.31 -17.00
CA ASN A 260 -0.12 18.09 -16.96
C ASN A 260 -0.46 16.63 -16.65
N PRO A 261 -0.50 16.26 -15.36
CA PRO A 261 -0.75 14.89 -14.94
C PRO A 261 -2.06 14.30 -15.48
N GLY A 262 -3.11 15.11 -15.63
CA GLY A 262 -4.41 14.66 -16.14
C GLY A 262 -4.37 14.19 -17.60
N LEU A 263 -3.68 14.93 -18.49
CA LEU A 263 -3.55 14.56 -19.90
C LEU A 263 -2.60 13.36 -20.10
N ILE A 264 -1.55 13.29 -19.29
CA ILE A 264 -0.57 12.20 -19.33
C ILE A 264 -1.20 10.91 -18.82
N ALA A 265 -1.96 10.97 -17.73
CA ALA A 265 -2.73 9.84 -17.20
C ALA A 265 -3.61 9.18 -18.26
N ARG A 266 -4.22 9.97 -19.15
CA ARG A 266 -5.04 9.45 -20.26
C ARG A 266 -4.23 8.62 -21.25
N ARG A 267 -3.02 9.05 -21.59
CA ARG A 267 -2.12 8.31 -22.51
C ARG A 267 -1.48 7.10 -21.83
N ALA A 268 -1.24 7.19 -20.53
CA ALA A 268 -0.57 6.15 -19.75
C ALA A 268 -1.51 5.01 -19.27
N GLN A 269 -2.83 5.18 -19.32
CA GLN A 269 -3.79 4.15 -18.87
C GLN A 269 -3.60 2.76 -19.54
N PRO A 270 -3.36 2.65 -20.86
CA PRO A 270 -3.13 1.34 -21.50
C PRO A 270 -1.88 0.61 -20.96
N ILE A 271 -0.88 1.35 -20.47
CA ILE A 271 0.30 0.78 -19.81
C ILE A 271 -0.12 0.07 -18.53
N TYR A 272 -0.94 0.73 -17.70
CA TYR A 272 -1.46 0.12 -16.47
C TYR A 272 -2.21 -1.18 -16.75
N ASP A 273 -3.06 -1.19 -17.79
CA ASP A 273 -3.85 -2.36 -18.17
C ASP A 273 -3.00 -3.51 -18.74
N THR A 274 -1.81 -3.21 -19.29
CA THR A 274 -0.90 -4.20 -19.88
C THR A 274 0.12 -4.73 -18.88
N LEU A 275 0.74 -3.85 -18.09
CA LEU A 275 1.84 -4.15 -17.17
C LEU A 275 1.37 -4.51 -15.76
N LEU A 276 0.15 -4.11 -15.37
CA LEU A 276 -0.42 -4.32 -14.02
C LEU A 276 0.59 -4.07 -12.87
N PRO A 277 1.24 -2.89 -12.83
CA PRO A 277 2.22 -2.58 -11.80
C PRO A 277 1.58 -2.45 -10.41
N ARG A 278 2.40 -2.53 -9.35
CA ARG A 278 1.96 -2.38 -7.96
C ARG A 278 1.26 -1.04 -7.75
N ASN A 279 1.90 0.04 -8.21
CA ASN A 279 1.31 1.38 -8.24
C ASN A 279 1.74 2.07 -9.53
N MET A 280 0.85 2.88 -10.10
CA MET A 280 1.21 3.76 -11.20
C MET A 280 0.71 5.16 -10.90
N LEU A 281 1.60 6.14 -10.96
CA LEU A 281 1.28 7.53 -10.66
C LEU A 281 1.75 8.43 -11.79
N VAL A 282 0.99 9.48 -12.02
CA VAL A 282 1.42 10.60 -12.84
C VAL A 282 1.51 11.82 -11.96
N VAL A 283 2.68 12.44 -11.95
CA VAL A 283 3.04 13.47 -10.96
C VAL A 283 3.61 14.71 -11.66
N ALA A 284 3.40 15.87 -11.05
CA ALA A 284 4.10 17.08 -11.48
C ALA A 284 5.60 17.01 -11.12
N PRO A 285 6.51 17.64 -11.90
CA PRO A 285 7.94 17.67 -11.58
C PRO A 285 8.26 18.20 -10.17
N ARG A 286 7.43 19.11 -9.65
CA ARG A 286 7.59 19.73 -8.32
C ARG A 286 7.54 18.73 -7.16
N ILE A 287 6.80 17.63 -7.30
CA ILE A 287 6.63 16.62 -6.25
C ILE A 287 7.53 15.40 -6.43
N LEU A 288 8.46 15.44 -7.39
CA LEU A 288 9.40 14.35 -7.62
C LEU A 288 10.25 14.04 -6.38
N GLY A 289 10.62 15.06 -5.60
CA GLY A 289 11.31 14.85 -4.32
C GLY A 289 10.48 14.06 -3.30
N ALA A 290 9.16 14.25 -3.28
CA ALA A 290 8.24 13.51 -2.42
C ALA A 290 8.07 12.06 -2.89
N VAL A 291 8.09 11.83 -4.21
CA VAL A 291 8.12 10.48 -4.80
C VAL A 291 9.35 9.71 -4.34
N LEU A 292 10.54 10.30 -4.46
CA LEU A 292 11.79 9.68 -4.01
C LEU A 292 11.76 9.34 -2.52
N ALA A 293 11.30 10.26 -1.68
CA ALA A 293 11.18 10.04 -0.24
C ALA A 293 10.14 8.96 0.09
N GLY A 294 9.05 8.88 -0.70
CA GLY A 294 8.01 7.89 -0.55
C GLY A 294 8.44 6.49 -0.95
N ASP A 295 9.27 6.37 -1.99
CA ASP A 295 9.83 5.10 -2.45
C ASP A 295 10.81 4.52 -1.42
N SER A 296 11.71 5.36 -0.89
CA SER A 296 12.65 4.93 0.15
C SER A 296 11.95 4.40 1.41
N LYS A 297 10.82 5.00 1.80
CA LYS A 297 10.02 4.60 2.98
C LYS A 297 8.98 3.50 2.72
N GLY A 298 8.86 3.02 1.49
CA GLY A 298 7.83 2.04 1.10
C GLY A 298 6.38 2.55 1.21
N ASN A 299 6.17 3.87 1.24
CA ASN A 299 4.86 4.51 1.45
C ASN A 299 4.55 5.57 0.38
N LEU A 300 4.90 5.28 -0.88
CA LEU A 300 4.83 6.21 -2.01
C LEU A 300 3.50 6.97 -2.10
N ILE A 301 2.37 6.25 -2.11
CA ILE A 301 1.02 6.84 -2.25
C ILE A 301 0.73 7.86 -1.14
N ARG A 302 1.04 7.52 0.11
CA ARG A 302 0.74 8.37 1.27
C ARG A 302 1.59 9.63 1.29
N THR A 303 2.87 9.51 0.93
CA THR A 303 3.79 10.65 0.86
C THR A 303 3.34 11.63 -0.22
N VAL A 304 2.99 11.14 -1.41
CA VAL A 304 2.50 11.98 -2.52
C VAL A 304 1.14 12.61 -2.18
N GLN A 305 0.24 11.90 -1.49
CA GLN A 305 -1.06 12.43 -1.07
C GLN A 305 -0.99 13.58 -0.07
N ASN A 306 0.12 13.72 0.67
CA ASN A 306 0.33 14.84 1.57
C ASN A 306 0.77 16.12 0.84
N GLU A 307 1.18 15.99 -0.42
CA GLU A 307 1.53 17.13 -1.25
C GLU A 307 0.29 17.88 -1.73
N ARG A 308 0.42 19.20 -1.90
CA ARG A 308 -0.69 20.08 -2.34
C ARG A 308 -0.83 20.17 -3.86
N GLU A 309 0.16 19.69 -4.59
CA GLU A 309 0.21 19.75 -6.05
C GLU A 309 -0.67 18.69 -6.71
N ASP A 310 -0.93 18.87 -8.00
CA ASP A 310 -1.73 17.94 -8.78
C ASP A 310 -0.94 16.65 -9.08
N PHE A 311 -1.59 15.53 -8.81
CA PHE A 311 -1.15 14.20 -9.22
C PHE A 311 -2.36 13.33 -9.53
N VAL A 312 -2.13 12.26 -10.28
CA VAL A 312 -3.15 11.28 -10.64
C VAL A 312 -2.63 9.89 -10.33
N ILE A 313 -3.36 9.15 -9.51
CA ILE A 313 -3.12 7.73 -9.33
C ILE A 313 -3.82 7.01 -10.49
N LEU A 314 -3.07 6.17 -11.20
CA LEU A 314 -3.60 5.32 -12.26
C LEU A 314 -4.02 3.98 -11.68
N GLY A 315 -5.20 3.54 -12.10
CA GLY A 315 -5.75 2.25 -11.71
C GLY A 315 -6.97 1.87 -12.54
N ILE A 316 -7.70 0.87 -12.06
CA ILE A 316 -8.95 0.45 -12.70
C ILE A 316 -10.01 1.58 -12.67
N HIS A 317 -9.93 2.46 -11.67
CA HIS A 317 -10.82 3.62 -11.49
C HIS A 317 -10.59 4.74 -12.52
N SER A 318 -9.38 4.86 -13.07
CA SER A 318 -9.02 5.87 -14.07
C SER A 318 -9.27 5.45 -15.51
N ARG A 319 -9.77 4.23 -15.76
CA ARG A 319 -10.12 3.74 -17.12
C ARG A 319 -11.13 4.63 -17.84
N ARG A 320 -12.03 5.29 -17.09
CA ARG A 320 -13.08 6.13 -17.66
C ARG A 320 -12.67 7.61 -17.61
N ASN A 321 -12.56 8.17 -18.82
CA ASN A 321 -11.94 9.44 -19.19
C ASN A 321 -12.37 10.69 -18.38
N TYR A 322 -11.39 11.57 -18.12
CA TYR A 322 -11.54 12.92 -17.57
C TYR A 322 -11.53 13.95 -18.70
N GLY A 323 -12.68 14.13 -19.33
CA GLY A 323 -12.94 15.31 -20.13
C GLY A 323 -13.66 16.35 -19.27
N GLN A 324 -14.88 16.68 -19.67
CA GLN A 324 -15.77 17.56 -18.92
C GLN A 324 -16.72 16.75 -18.03
N VAL A 325 -17.16 17.35 -16.92
CA VAL A 325 -18.18 16.77 -16.05
C VAL A 325 -19.49 16.71 -16.83
N THR A 326 -19.93 15.51 -17.18
CA THR A 326 -21.25 15.24 -17.73
C THR A 326 -22.13 14.60 -16.66
N PHE A 327 -23.46 14.71 -16.80
CA PHE A 327 -24.42 14.15 -15.85
C PHE A 327 -24.19 12.64 -15.59
N PHE A 328 -23.75 11.89 -16.60
CA PHE A 328 -23.49 10.46 -16.53
C PHE A 328 -22.03 10.07 -16.20
N ASN A 329 -21.17 11.05 -15.88
CA ASN A 329 -19.76 10.83 -15.49
C ASN A 329 -19.42 11.51 -14.16
N PHE A 330 -20.41 12.13 -13.51
CA PHE A 330 -20.24 12.87 -12.27
C PHE A 330 -19.67 11.97 -11.16
N LEU A 331 -20.16 10.74 -11.05
CA LEU A 331 -19.76 9.84 -9.97
C LEU A 331 -18.34 9.30 -10.19
N SER A 332 -17.96 8.96 -11.42
CA SER A 332 -16.57 8.60 -11.77
C SER A 332 -15.59 9.73 -11.43
N HIS A 333 -15.91 10.97 -11.82
CA HIS A 333 -15.10 12.13 -11.48
C HIS A 333 -14.97 12.31 -9.95
N PHE A 334 -16.09 12.15 -9.23
CA PHE A 334 -16.11 12.22 -7.76
C PHE A 334 -15.27 11.12 -7.10
N THR A 335 -15.39 9.87 -7.54
CA THR A 335 -14.60 8.75 -6.99
C THR A 335 -13.11 8.93 -7.23
N ASN A 336 -12.73 9.39 -8.41
CA ASN A 336 -11.32 9.63 -8.75
C ASN A 336 -10.72 10.80 -7.96
N PHE A 337 -11.50 11.86 -7.75
CA PHE A 337 -11.12 12.96 -6.86
C PHE A 337 -10.89 12.47 -5.42
N LEU A 338 -11.77 11.61 -4.88
CA LEU A 338 -11.60 11.04 -3.54
C LEU A 338 -10.35 10.17 -3.41
N ILE A 339 -10.05 9.35 -4.42
CA ILE A 339 -8.87 8.46 -4.44
C ILE A 339 -7.58 9.29 -4.45
N ASN A 340 -7.52 10.30 -5.32
CA ASN A 340 -6.38 11.22 -5.38
C ASN A 340 -6.22 12.05 -4.09
N ARG A 341 -7.24 12.13 -3.22
CA ARG A 341 -7.16 12.84 -1.93
C ARG A 341 -6.95 11.92 -0.72
N GLY A 342 -6.61 10.64 -0.94
CA GLY A 342 -6.26 9.73 0.15
C GLY A 342 -7.36 8.79 0.61
N VAL A 343 -8.54 8.81 -0.03
CA VAL A 343 -9.57 7.81 0.26
C VAL A 343 -9.17 6.48 -0.39
N SER A 344 -9.15 5.40 0.40
CA SER A 344 -8.76 4.10 -0.13
C SER A 344 -9.80 3.57 -1.14
N VAL A 345 -9.31 2.95 -2.21
CA VAL A 345 -10.13 2.34 -3.26
C VAL A 345 -11.10 1.30 -2.68
N ASP A 346 -10.66 0.54 -1.69
CA ASP A 346 -11.50 -0.49 -1.04
C ASP A 346 -12.65 0.12 -0.22
N THR A 347 -12.44 1.28 0.42
CA THR A 347 -13.52 1.98 1.13
C THR A 347 -14.58 2.46 0.16
N ILE A 348 -14.16 3.05 -0.96
CA ILE A 348 -15.08 3.49 -2.03
C ILE A 348 -15.81 2.27 -2.60
N PHE A 349 -15.10 1.19 -2.92
CA PHE A 349 -15.71 -0.04 -3.39
C PHE A 349 -16.78 -0.57 -2.43
N LEU A 350 -16.51 -0.62 -1.12
CA LEU A 350 -17.49 -1.07 -0.11
C LEU A 350 -18.73 -0.17 -0.05
N ILE A 351 -18.58 1.15 -0.16
CA ILE A 351 -19.71 2.09 -0.19
C ILE A 351 -20.54 1.88 -1.46
N LEU A 352 -19.87 1.77 -2.61
CA LEU A 352 -20.50 1.56 -3.91
C LEU A 352 -21.18 0.17 -4.01
N LEU A 353 -20.69 -0.80 -3.25
CA LEU A 353 -21.19 -2.16 -3.23
C LEU A 353 -22.54 -2.30 -2.50
N LEU A 354 -22.78 -1.51 -1.46
CA LEU A 354 -23.97 -1.63 -0.61
C LEU A 354 -25.29 -1.57 -1.40
N PRO A 355 -25.53 -0.59 -2.30
CA PRO A 355 -26.74 -0.56 -3.12
C PRO A 355 -26.89 -1.79 -4.02
N ILE A 356 -25.79 -2.29 -4.61
CA ILE A 356 -25.79 -3.45 -5.51
C ILE A 356 -26.14 -4.73 -4.75
N VAL A 357 -25.57 -4.92 -3.55
CA VAL A 357 -25.90 -6.07 -2.71
C VAL A 357 -27.37 -6.02 -2.28
N ALA A 358 -27.85 -4.83 -1.89
CA ALA A 358 -29.25 -4.65 -1.52
C ALA A 358 -30.21 -4.97 -2.67
N THR A 359 -29.89 -4.58 -3.90
CA THR A 359 -30.72 -4.90 -5.08
C THR A 359 -30.70 -6.38 -5.41
N LEU A 360 -29.54 -7.02 -5.31
CA LEU A 360 -29.40 -8.45 -5.53
C LEU A 360 -30.22 -9.28 -4.53
N ILE A 361 -30.20 -8.89 -3.26
CA ILE A 361 -31.00 -9.51 -2.20
C ILE A 361 -32.49 -9.25 -2.39
N ALA A 362 -32.88 -8.01 -2.74
CA ALA A 362 -34.27 -7.68 -3.03
C ALA A 362 -34.80 -8.48 -4.23
N PHE A 363 -33.98 -8.61 -5.27
CA PHE A 363 -34.26 -9.42 -6.46
C PHE A 363 -34.46 -10.90 -6.10
N ALA A 364 -33.53 -11.49 -5.35
CA ALA A 364 -33.63 -12.88 -4.91
C ALA A 364 -34.87 -13.12 -4.04
N ARG A 365 -35.17 -12.21 -3.11
CA ARG A 365 -36.34 -12.32 -2.24
C ARG A 365 -37.66 -12.18 -3.01
N GLN A 366 -37.74 -11.25 -3.96
CA GLN A 366 -38.98 -10.97 -4.69
C GLN A 366 -39.24 -11.98 -5.81
N LEU A 367 -38.21 -12.34 -6.59
CA LEU A 367 -38.37 -13.23 -7.73
C LEU A 367 -38.21 -14.70 -7.36
N VAL A 368 -37.17 -15.05 -6.59
CA VAL A 368 -36.97 -16.45 -6.20
C VAL A 368 -37.98 -16.83 -5.13
N GLY A 369 -38.14 -15.98 -4.11
CA GLY A 369 -39.09 -16.21 -3.00
C GLY A 369 -38.46 -16.82 -1.75
N ILE A 370 -37.15 -16.69 -1.59
CA ILE A 370 -36.40 -17.18 -0.42
C ILE A 370 -36.82 -16.37 0.81
N LYS A 371 -37.13 -17.06 1.91
CA LYS A 371 -37.39 -16.38 3.18
C LYS A 371 -36.03 -16.13 3.84
N ALA A 372 -35.75 -14.89 4.18
CA ALA A 372 -34.52 -14.52 4.86
C ALA A 372 -34.84 -13.60 6.03
N LEU A 373 -33.87 -13.39 6.92
CA LEU A 373 -33.98 -12.49 8.07
C LEU A 373 -33.96 -11.01 7.63
N GLY A 374 -35.01 -10.60 6.94
CA GLY A 374 -35.10 -9.29 6.29
C GLY A 374 -34.12 -9.13 5.13
N ILE A 375 -33.95 -7.87 4.68
CA ILE A 375 -32.98 -7.49 3.63
C ILE A 375 -31.63 -7.12 4.28
N TYR A 376 -31.68 -6.59 5.50
CA TYR A 376 -30.53 -6.04 6.21
C TYR A 376 -29.50 -7.11 6.61
N ILE A 377 -29.90 -8.21 7.25
CA ILE A 377 -28.96 -9.23 7.72
C ILE A 377 -28.19 -9.89 6.57
N PRO A 378 -28.84 -10.35 5.48
CA PRO A 378 -28.08 -10.91 4.37
C PRO A 378 -27.12 -9.90 3.74
N THR A 379 -27.49 -8.61 3.70
CA THR A 379 -26.63 -7.54 3.16
C THR A 379 -25.37 -7.38 4.01
N ILE A 380 -25.54 -7.23 5.33
CA ILE A 380 -24.43 -7.12 6.28
C ILE A 380 -23.52 -8.34 6.23
N LEU A 381 -24.12 -9.53 6.21
CA LEU A 381 -23.37 -10.77 6.17
C LEU A 381 -22.53 -10.87 4.88
N THR A 382 -23.07 -10.39 3.76
CA THR A 382 -22.31 -10.29 2.50
C THR A 382 -21.13 -9.33 2.63
N LEU A 383 -21.31 -8.16 3.25
CA LEU A 383 -20.21 -7.20 3.48
C LEU A 383 -19.12 -7.75 4.39
N ILE A 384 -19.50 -8.50 5.43
CA ILE A 384 -18.54 -9.19 6.31
C ILE A 384 -17.71 -10.19 5.49
N PHE A 385 -18.34 -10.97 4.62
CA PHE A 385 -17.62 -11.90 3.74
C PHE A 385 -16.70 -11.17 2.74
N VAL A 386 -17.08 -10.00 2.24
CA VAL A 386 -16.20 -9.18 1.40
C VAL A 386 -15.02 -8.62 2.18
N ALA A 387 -15.21 -8.20 3.43
CA ALA A 387 -14.17 -7.58 4.25
C ALA A 387 -13.16 -8.58 4.83
N ILE A 388 -13.63 -9.72 5.35
CA ILE A 388 -12.77 -10.72 6.02
C ILE A 388 -12.41 -11.89 5.07
N GLY A 389 -13.18 -12.08 4.01
CA GLY A 389 -13.16 -13.28 3.18
C GLY A 389 -14.19 -14.31 3.63
N LEU A 390 -14.59 -15.17 2.68
CA LEU A 390 -15.65 -16.17 2.89
C LEU A 390 -15.29 -17.22 3.94
N GLY A 391 -14.06 -17.75 3.90
CA GLY A 391 -13.64 -18.83 4.80
C GLY A 391 -13.63 -18.37 6.27
N SER A 392 -12.83 -17.34 6.56
CA SER A 392 -12.71 -16.75 7.89
C SER A 392 -14.03 -16.18 8.40
N GLY A 393 -14.80 -15.51 7.54
CA GLY A 393 -16.11 -14.97 7.87
C GLY A 393 -17.13 -16.05 8.24
N LEU A 394 -17.17 -17.17 7.51
CA LEU A 394 -18.09 -18.27 7.81
C LEU A 394 -17.74 -19.00 9.12
N VAL A 395 -16.44 -19.22 9.38
CA VAL A 395 -15.97 -19.82 10.65
C VAL A 395 -16.36 -18.92 11.83
N LEU A 396 -16.11 -17.61 11.72
CA LEU A 396 -16.44 -16.65 12.77
C LEU A 396 -17.96 -16.55 12.98
N LEU A 397 -18.76 -16.53 11.91
CA LEU A 397 -20.22 -16.54 11.98
C LEU A 397 -20.74 -17.78 12.72
N LEU A 398 -20.30 -18.98 12.32
CA LEU A 398 -20.74 -20.23 12.94
C LEU A 398 -20.39 -20.28 14.42
N LEU A 399 -19.16 -19.89 14.77
CA LEU A 399 -18.71 -19.84 16.17
C LEU A 399 -19.59 -18.91 17.01
N ILE A 400 -19.90 -17.73 16.48
CA ILE A 400 -20.70 -16.72 17.17
C ILE A 400 -22.18 -17.17 17.29
N LEU A 401 -22.77 -17.77 16.25
CA LEU A 401 -24.14 -18.32 16.29
C LEU A 401 -24.26 -19.48 17.28
N LEU A 402 -23.27 -20.37 17.32
CA LEU A 402 -23.19 -21.47 18.29
C LEU A 402 -23.11 -20.92 19.71
N THR A 403 -22.20 -19.97 19.95
CA THR A 403 -22.01 -19.32 21.24
C THR A 403 -23.29 -18.62 21.71
N GLY A 404 -23.95 -17.85 20.84
CA GLY A 404 -25.22 -17.19 21.15
C GLY A 404 -26.32 -18.19 21.51
N THR A 405 -26.42 -19.30 20.75
CA THR A 405 -27.40 -20.36 21.04
C THR A 405 -27.13 -21.04 22.40
N VAL A 406 -25.87 -21.36 22.69
CA VAL A 406 -25.46 -21.96 23.97
C VAL A 406 -25.73 -20.99 25.12
N ALA A 407 -25.35 -19.72 24.99
CA ALA A 407 -25.62 -18.68 25.97
C ALA A 407 -27.12 -18.59 26.27
N ARG A 408 -27.96 -18.56 25.22
CA ARG A 408 -29.42 -18.55 25.39
C ARG A 408 -29.94 -19.77 26.14
N ILE A 409 -29.45 -20.98 25.84
CA ILE A 409 -29.87 -22.21 26.53
C ILE A 409 -29.55 -22.13 28.03
N ILE A 410 -28.35 -21.65 28.37
CA ILE A 410 -27.90 -21.47 29.77
C ILE A 410 -28.79 -20.42 30.47
N LEU A 411 -28.97 -19.25 29.84
CA LEU A 411 -29.73 -18.14 30.42
C LEU A 411 -31.24 -18.42 30.53
N LYS A 412 -31.78 -19.33 29.70
CA LYS A 412 -33.19 -19.73 29.78
C LYS A 412 -33.54 -20.31 31.16
N ARG A 413 -32.59 -20.94 31.86
CA ARG A 413 -32.81 -21.47 33.22
C ARG A 413 -33.00 -20.37 34.27
N LEU A 414 -32.50 -19.16 34.00
CA LEU A 414 -32.47 -18.05 34.95
C LEU A 414 -33.75 -17.20 34.99
N ARG A 415 -34.74 -17.49 34.13
CA ARG A 415 -36.05 -16.79 34.06
C ARG A 415 -35.95 -15.24 34.05
N LEU A 416 -34.93 -14.71 33.38
CA LEU A 416 -34.69 -13.27 33.26
C LEU A 416 -35.68 -12.58 32.30
N LEU A 417 -35.90 -11.27 32.47
CA LEU A 417 -36.60 -10.45 31.48
C LEU A 417 -35.83 -10.41 30.14
N TYR A 418 -36.51 -10.07 29.05
CA TYR A 418 -35.93 -10.05 27.70
C TYR A 418 -34.71 -9.12 27.59
N LEU A 419 -34.85 -7.85 27.98
CA LEU A 419 -33.78 -6.85 27.79
C LEU A 419 -32.49 -7.22 28.55
N PRO A 420 -32.51 -7.57 29.86
CA PRO A 420 -31.30 -8.02 30.56
C PRO A 420 -30.74 -9.34 30.01
N ARG A 421 -31.60 -10.22 29.49
CA ARG A 421 -31.15 -11.48 28.88
C ARG A 421 -30.36 -11.22 27.60
N MET A 422 -30.83 -10.34 26.73
CA MET A 422 -30.14 -9.99 25.48
C MET A 422 -28.78 -9.33 25.76
N ALA A 423 -28.73 -8.42 26.73
CA ALA A 423 -27.47 -7.82 27.18
C ALA A 423 -26.45 -8.87 27.65
N LEU A 424 -26.89 -9.86 28.44
CA LEU A 424 -26.01 -10.94 28.89
C LEU A 424 -25.54 -11.87 27.76
N VAL A 425 -26.36 -12.09 26.71
CA VAL A 425 -25.91 -12.86 25.55
C VAL A 425 -24.82 -12.10 24.80
N ILE A 426 -25.00 -10.79 24.58
CA ILE A 426 -24.00 -9.95 23.93
C ILE A 426 -22.69 -9.92 24.72
N THR A 427 -22.74 -9.79 26.06
CA THR A 427 -21.52 -9.82 26.88
C THR A 427 -20.78 -11.15 26.78
N ILE A 428 -21.50 -12.29 26.80
CA ILE A 428 -20.88 -13.62 26.62
C ILE A 428 -20.20 -13.72 25.25
N VAL A 429 -20.86 -13.26 24.19
CA VAL A 429 -20.29 -13.27 22.83
C VAL A 429 -19.03 -12.40 22.74
N SER A 430 -19.07 -11.19 23.31
CA SER A 430 -17.90 -10.29 23.35
C SER A 430 -16.71 -10.91 24.09
N VAL A 431 -16.95 -11.59 25.22
CA VAL A 431 -15.89 -12.31 25.95
C VAL A 431 -15.31 -13.46 25.13
N VAL A 432 -16.16 -14.19 24.40
CA VAL A 432 -15.70 -15.27 23.51
C VAL A 432 -14.86 -14.74 22.35
N ILE A 433 -15.23 -13.60 21.75
CA ILE A 433 -14.45 -12.95 20.70
C ILE A 433 -13.07 -12.53 21.24
N LEU A 434 -13.02 -11.96 22.45
CA LEU A 434 -11.75 -11.62 23.11
C LEU A 434 -10.87 -12.85 23.34
N GLY A 435 -11.45 -13.95 23.82
CA GLY A 435 -10.75 -15.23 23.97
C GLY A 435 -10.23 -15.79 22.64
N MET A 436 -10.99 -15.59 21.56
CA MET A 436 -10.60 -16.02 20.21
C MET A 436 -9.42 -15.22 19.66
N PHE A 437 -9.35 -13.91 19.92
CA PHE A 437 -8.18 -13.11 19.60
C PHE A 437 -6.93 -13.54 20.37
N TYR A 438 -7.07 -13.87 21.65
CA TYR A 438 -5.96 -14.44 22.42
C TYR A 438 -5.43 -15.75 21.81
N LEU A 439 -6.33 -16.63 21.35
CA LEU A 439 -5.95 -17.87 20.66
C LEU A 439 -5.35 -17.62 19.28
N SER A 440 -5.81 -16.60 18.56
CA SER A 440 -5.29 -16.23 17.23
C SER A 440 -3.81 -15.85 17.27
N VAL A 441 -3.36 -15.16 18.32
CA VAL A 441 -1.93 -14.82 18.48
C VAL A 441 -1.08 -16.05 18.75
N LYS A 442 -1.62 -17.05 19.48
CA LYS A 442 -0.88 -18.26 19.84
C LYS A 442 -0.81 -19.30 18.72
N ILE A 443 -1.77 -19.31 17.80
CA ILE A 443 -1.86 -20.32 16.75
C ILE A 443 -1.55 -19.65 15.40
N PRO A 444 -0.35 -19.84 14.81
CA PRO A 444 0.09 -19.11 13.62
C PRO A 444 -0.78 -19.34 12.37
N HIS A 445 -1.60 -20.39 12.34
CA HIS A 445 -2.52 -20.68 11.23
C HIS A 445 -3.90 -19.98 11.36
N LEU A 446 -4.19 -19.32 12.48
CA LEU A 446 -5.44 -18.60 12.68
C LEU A 446 -5.25 -17.11 12.37
N THR A 447 -5.50 -16.72 11.12
CA THR A 447 -5.29 -15.37 10.58
C THR A 447 -6.41 -14.39 10.96
N PHE A 448 -6.76 -14.27 12.25
CA PHE A 448 -7.76 -13.30 12.71
C PHE A 448 -7.15 -11.97 13.19
N MET A 449 -5.81 -11.86 13.21
CA MET A 449 -5.09 -10.64 13.64
C MET A 449 -5.32 -9.41 12.76
N SER A 450 -5.84 -9.55 11.54
CA SER A 450 -6.10 -8.45 10.61
C SER A 450 -7.58 -8.03 10.51
N VAL A 451 -8.46 -8.61 11.32
CA VAL A 451 -9.91 -8.31 11.24
C VAL A 451 -10.18 -6.94 11.84
N SER A 452 -10.76 -6.04 11.04
CA SER A 452 -11.20 -4.72 11.52
C SER A 452 -12.32 -4.85 12.57
N ILE A 453 -12.45 -3.85 13.44
CA ILE A 453 -13.52 -3.81 14.45
C ILE A 453 -14.93 -3.80 13.85
N PHE A 454 -15.09 -3.23 12.65
CA PHE A 454 -16.38 -3.06 11.99
C PHE A 454 -17.11 -4.40 11.71
N PRO A 455 -16.51 -5.38 11.00
CA PRO A 455 -17.13 -6.69 10.83
C PRO A 455 -17.55 -7.39 12.13
N ILE A 456 -16.79 -7.19 13.20
CA ILE A 456 -17.07 -7.81 14.51
C ILE A 456 -18.32 -7.20 15.14
N LEU A 457 -18.43 -5.87 15.15
CA LEU A 457 -19.64 -5.18 15.63
C LEU A 457 -20.88 -5.62 14.83
N MET A 458 -20.73 -5.76 13.52
CA MET A 458 -21.80 -6.23 12.64
C MET A 458 -22.22 -7.68 12.92
N LEU A 459 -21.28 -8.57 13.26
CA LEU A 459 -21.58 -9.94 13.70
C LEU A 459 -22.29 -9.99 15.05
N ILE A 460 -21.95 -9.09 15.97
CA ILE A 460 -22.66 -8.96 17.25
C ILE A 460 -24.11 -8.53 17.00
N MET A 461 -24.36 -7.57 16.11
CA MET A 461 -25.71 -7.17 15.69
C MET A 461 -26.48 -8.34 15.07
N LEU A 462 -25.81 -9.19 14.28
CA LEU A 462 -26.42 -10.39 13.70
C LEU A 462 -26.85 -11.39 14.79
N VAL A 463 -26.05 -11.57 15.85
CA VAL A 463 -26.45 -12.43 16.98
C VAL A 463 -27.71 -11.92 17.66
N GLU A 464 -27.80 -10.62 17.90
CA GLU A 464 -28.96 -10.04 18.58
C GLU A 464 -30.25 -10.38 17.83
N GLU A 465 -30.26 -10.12 16.52
CA GLU A 465 -31.43 -10.37 15.69
C GLU A 465 -31.69 -11.88 15.50
N PHE A 466 -30.63 -12.70 15.42
CA PHE A 466 -30.77 -14.16 15.39
C PHE A 466 -31.44 -14.70 16.66
N ILE A 467 -31.01 -14.25 17.84
CA ILE A 467 -31.56 -14.71 19.12
C ILE A 467 -33.00 -14.25 19.27
N LYS A 468 -33.33 -13.05 18.80
CA LYS A 468 -34.71 -12.55 18.75
C LYS A 468 -35.59 -13.46 17.89
N VAL A 469 -35.18 -13.78 16.66
CA VAL A 469 -35.93 -14.71 15.80
C VAL A 469 -36.02 -16.11 16.41
N GLN A 470 -34.97 -16.58 17.08
CA GLN A 470 -34.98 -17.87 17.78
C GLN A 470 -35.97 -17.90 18.96
N ILE A 471 -36.31 -16.75 19.53
CA ILE A 471 -37.34 -16.59 20.56
C ILE A 471 -38.74 -16.54 19.92
N GLU A 472 -38.90 -15.84 18.79
CA GLU A 472 -40.18 -15.66 18.10
C GLU A 472 -40.65 -16.92 17.35
N GLU A 473 -39.82 -17.51 16.50
CA GLU A 473 -40.17 -18.64 15.62
C GLU A 473 -39.71 -20.01 16.17
N GLY A 474 -38.99 -20.02 17.29
CA GLY A 474 -38.40 -21.21 17.88
C GLY A 474 -37.10 -21.66 17.20
N ALA A 475 -36.45 -22.68 17.77
CA ALA A 475 -35.11 -23.09 17.36
C ALA A 475 -35.05 -23.68 15.94
N ARG A 476 -36.06 -24.47 15.54
CA ARG A 476 -36.11 -25.07 14.19
C ARG A 476 -36.37 -24.00 13.12
N GLY A 477 -37.35 -23.11 13.34
CA GLY A 477 -37.66 -22.01 12.41
C GLY A 477 -36.45 -21.11 12.18
N ALA A 478 -35.83 -20.64 13.27
CA ALA A 478 -34.65 -19.79 13.19
C ALA A 478 -33.44 -20.46 12.50
N LEU A 479 -33.26 -21.78 12.68
CA LEU A 479 -32.18 -22.51 12.00
C LEU A 479 -32.40 -22.59 10.48
N PHE A 480 -33.64 -22.81 10.03
CA PHE A 480 -33.96 -22.77 8.60
C PHE A 480 -33.78 -21.36 8.03
N LEU A 481 -34.28 -20.33 8.72
CA LEU A 481 -34.21 -18.96 8.24
C LEU A 481 -32.78 -18.40 8.22
N THR A 482 -31.93 -18.82 9.17
CA THR A 482 -30.49 -18.52 9.14
C THR A 482 -29.78 -19.23 8.01
N LEU A 483 -30.11 -20.49 7.75
CA LEU A 483 -29.51 -21.23 6.64
C LEU A 483 -29.88 -20.60 5.29
N GLU A 484 -31.13 -20.20 5.09
CA GLU A 484 -31.55 -19.44 3.91
C GLU A 484 -30.82 -18.10 3.79
N THR A 485 -30.61 -17.40 4.92
CA THR A 485 -29.86 -16.14 4.97
C THR A 485 -28.38 -16.34 4.62
N ILE A 486 -27.74 -17.38 5.16
CA ILE A 486 -26.34 -17.72 4.87
C ILE A 486 -26.18 -18.06 3.40
N VAL A 487 -27.05 -18.92 2.85
CA VAL A 487 -27.02 -19.29 1.42
C VAL A 487 -27.16 -18.03 0.55
N LEU A 488 -28.11 -17.15 0.88
CA LEU A 488 -28.33 -15.92 0.13
C LEU A 488 -27.10 -14.99 0.17
N SER A 489 -26.45 -14.85 1.31
CA SER A 489 -25.23 -14.05 1.47
C SER A 489 -24.01 -14.66 0.76
N ILE A 490 -23.88 -15.99 0.75
CA ILE A 490 -22.81 -16.67 0.01
C ILE A 490 -22.98 -16.46 -1.50
N VAL A 491 -24.20 -16.64 -2.03
CA VAL A 491 -24.49 -16.39 -3.45
C VAL A 491 -24.22 -14.93 -3.80
N SER A 492 -24.65 -14.00 -2.95
CA SER A 492 -24.39 -12.57 -3.12
C SER A 492 -22.90 -12.25 -3.09
N PHE A 493 -22.15 -12.87 -2.18
CA PHE A 493 -20.70 -12.72 -2.08
C PHE A 493 -19.99 -13.22 -3.34
N ILE A 494 -20.38 -14.39 -3.88
CA ILE A 494 -19.76 -14.96 -5.08
C ILE A 494 -19.98 -14.03 -6.29
N LEU A 495 -21.20 -13.49 -6.45
CA LEU A 495 -21.52 -12.57 -7.55
C LEU A 495 -20.74 -11.25 -7.45
N VAL A 496 -20.54 -10.77 -6.23
CA VAL A 496 -19.84 -9.51 -5.94
C VAL A 496 -18.33 -9.64 -6.02
N SER A 497 -17.78 -10.75 -5.53
CA SER A 497 -16.35 -11.02 -5.48
C SER A 497 -15.75 -11.32 -6.85
N TRP A 498 -16.59 -11.47 -7.88
CA TRP A 498 -16.11 -11.63 -9.25
C TRP A 498 -15.30 -10.40 -9.68
N ALA A 499 -14.11 -10.62 -10.26
CA ALA A 499 -13.22 -9.56 -10.71
C ALA A 499 -13.92 -8.57 -11.68
N GLY A 500 -14.85 -9.08 -12.49
CA GLY A 500 -15.69 -8.26 -13.37
C GLY A 500 -16.53 -7.23 -12.61
N THR A 501 -17.14 -7.62 -11.49
CA THR A 501 -17.98 -6.73 -10.66
C THR A 501 -17.15 -5.61 -10.04
N ARG A 502 -15.99 -5.93 -9.43
CA ARG A 502 -15.08 -4.91 -8.88
C ARG A 502 -14.61 -3.93 -9.96
N ASN A 503 -14.23 -4.45 -11.12
CA ASN A 503 -13.77 -3.61 -12.24
C ASN A 503 -14.88 -2.73 -12.77
N LEU A 504 -16.10 -3.26 -12.91
CA LEU A 504 -17.26 -2.51 -13.37
C LEU A 504 -17.65 -1.40 -12.40
N LEU A 505 -17.69 -1.69 -11.10
CA LEU A 505 -18.05 -0.70 -10.07
C LEU A 505 -17.02 0.43 -9.94
N LEU A 506 -15.73 0.11 -10.05
CA LEU A 506 -14.67 1.12 -9.95
C LEU A 506 -14.51 1.93 -11.24
N ALA A 507 -14.67 1.31 -12.42
CA ALA A 507 -14.58 2.02 -13.70
C ALA A 507 -15.88 2.77 -14.07
N TYR A 508 -17.03 2.26 -13.64
CA TYR A 508 -18.37 2.80 -13.93
C TYR A 508 -19.23 2.84 -12.65
N PRO A 509 -18.90 3.69 -11.67
CA PRO A 509 -19.67 3.77 -10.43
C PRO A 509 -21.13 4.19 -10.67
N GLU A 510 -21.46 4.77 -11.83
CA GLU A 510 -22.81 5.15 -12.22
C GLU A 510 -23.77 3.95 -12.35
N VAL A 511 -23.26 2.72 -12.40
CA VAL A 511 -24.08 1.50 -12.34
C VAL A 511 -24.96 1.46 -11.08
N ILE A 512 -24.60 2.17 -10.02
CA ILE A 512 -25.46 2.32 -8.83
C ILE A 512 -26.76 3.06 -9.15
N LEU A 513 -26.77 3.99 -10.10
CA LEU A 513 -28.01 4.65 -10.52
C LEU A 513 -28.98 3.66 -11.17
N LEU A 514 -28.46 2.63 -11.86
CA LEU A 514 -29.27 1.55 -12.42
C LEU A 514 -29.97 0.74 -11.30
N SER A 515 -29.35 0.62 -10.13
CA SER A 515 -29.96 -0.05 -8.98
C SER A 515 -31.26 0.59 -8.53
N PHE A 516 -31.38 1.92 -8.61
CA PHE A 516 -32.63 2.62 -8.30
C PHE A 516 -33.74 2.22 -9.28
N VAL A 517 -33.42 2.18 -10.58
CA VAL A 517 -34.37 1.80 -11.63
C VAL A 517 -34.82 0.35 -11.43
N ILE A 518 -33.88 -0.57 -11.22
CA ILE A 518 -34.18 -1.99 -10.98
C ILE A 518 -35.07 -2.16 -9.73
N ASN A 519 -34.74 -1.50 -8.62
CA ASN A 519 -35.55 -1.55 -7.40
C ASN A 519 -36.96 -0.98 -7.61
N PHE A 520 -37.10 0.09 -8.39
CA PHE A 520 -38.40 0.65 -8.73
C PHE A 520 -39.28 -0.34 -9.51
N PHE A 521 -38.72 -1.03 -10.51
CA PHE A 521 -39.42 -2.08 -11.24
C PHE A 521 -39.75 -3.29 -10.37
N LEU A 522 -38.82 -3.73 -9.52
CA LEU A 522 -39.05 -4.80 -8.55
C LEU A 522 -40.20 -4.46 -7.59
N GLY A 523 -40.30 -3.20 -7.15
CA GLY A 523 -41.38 -2.74 -6.28
C GLY A 523 -42.78 -2.80 -6.93
N LYS A 524 -42.85 -2.73 -8.26
CA LYS A 524 -44.11 -2.87 -9.02
C LYS A 524 -44.41 -4.30 -9.45
N TRP A 525 -43.52 -5.25 -9.18
CA TRP A 525 -43.67 -6.63 -9.63
C TRP A 525 -44.72 -7.38 -8.80
N THR A 526 -45.88 -7.66 -9.40
CA THR A 526 -46.99 -8.42 -8.80
C THR A 526 -47.06 -9.89 -9.21
N GLY A 527 -46.12 -10.37 -10.03
CA GLY A 527 -46.07 -11.78 -10.46
C GLY A 527 -45.79 -12.77 -9.32
N LEU A 528 -46.19 -14.03 -9.54
CA LEU A 528 -45.90 -15.15 -8.63
C LEU A 528 -44.38 -15.39 -8.52
N ARG A 529 -43.91 -15.81 -7.34
CA ARG A 529 -42.50 -16.14 -7.09
C ARG A 529 -42.11 -17.39 -7.88
N LEU A 530 -40.84 -17.52 -8.30
CA LEU A 530 -40.33 -18.70 -9.03
C LEU A 530 -40.58 -20.00 -8.25
N TRP A 531 -40.38 -19.98 -6.93
CA TRP A 531 -40.69 -21.14 -6.08
C TRP A 531 -42.18 -21.48 -6.02
N GLU A 532 -43.06 -20.51 -6.23
CA GLU A 532 -44.51 -20.74 -6.31
C GLU A 532 -44.90 -21.39 -7.63
N TYR A 533 -44.21 -21.07 -8.72
CA TYR A 533 -44.42 -21.75 -10.00
C TYR A 533 -44.08 -23.24 -9.90
N TYR A 534 -42.98 -23.58 -9.21
CA TYR A 534 -42.62 -24.98 -8.95
C TYR A 534 -43.64 -25.66 -8.04
N ARG A 535 -44.02 -25.01 -6.94
CA ARG A 535 -44.97 -25.57 -5.95
C ARG A 535 -46.39 -25.75 -6.49
N PHE A 536 -46.87 -24.83 -7.34
CA PHE A 536 -48.22 -24.86 -7.91
C PHE A 536 -48.29 -25.45 -9.31
N ARG A 537 -47.22 -26.10 -9.78
CA ARG A 537 -47.17 -26.71 -11.11
C ARG A 537 -48.32 -27.69 -11.35
N GLU A 538 -48.71 -28.46 -10.34
CA GLU A 538 -49.83 -29.41 -10.46
C GLU A 538 -51.21 -28.74 -10.50
N VAL A 539 -51.36 -27.60 -9.80
CA VAL A 539 -52.61 -26.82 -9.78
C VAL A 539 -52.78 -26.06 -11.09
N LEU A 540 -51.70 -25.45 -11.59
CA LEU A 540 -51.66 -24.78 -12.89
C LEU A 540 -51.96 -25.74 -14.05
N LYS A 541 -51.55 -27.01 -13.94
CA LYS A 541 -51.83 -28.05 -14.94
C LYS A 541 -53.28 -28.53 -14.94
N ARG A 542 -54.03 -28.30 -13.86
CA ARG A 542 -55.46 -28.67 -13.71
C ARG A 542 -56.42 -27.51 -13.92
N LEU A 543 -55.93 -26.28 -14.12
CA LEU A 543 -56.76 -25.18 -14.57
C LEU A 543 -57.17 -25.44 -16.03
N PRO A 544 -58.48 -25.49 -16.35
CA PRO A 544 -58.92 -25.63 -17.73
C PRO A 544 -58.44 -24.41 -18.50
N VAL A 545 -57.56 -24.64 -19.48
CA VAL A 545 -57.13 -23.64 -20.46
C VAL A 545 -58.39 -23.09 -21.14
N LYS A 546 -58.82 -21.89 -20.75
CA LYS A 546 -59.87 -21.16 -21.46
C LYS A 546 -59.26 -20.63 -22.76
N ASN A 547 -59.15 -21.51 -23.74
CA ASN A 547 -58.95 -21.13 -25.14
C ASN A 547 -60.24 -20.50 -25.69
N LYS A 548 -60.06 -19.47 -26.53
CA LYS A 548 -61.01 -18.58 -27.24
C LYS A 548 -61.14 -17.22 -26.54
N ILE A 549 -60.66 -16.14 -27.15
CA ILE A 549 -61.26 -15.61 -28.38
C ILE A 549 -60.27 -15.60 -29.56
N LYS A 550 -60.65 -16.35 -30.60
CA LYS A 550 -60.17 -16.22 -31.98
C LYS A 550 -60.46 -14.79 -32.46
N SER A 551 -59.45 -14.04 -32.88
CA SER A 551 -59.63 -13.03 -33.93
C SER A 551 -59.71 -13.79 -35.27
N LYS A 552 -60.92 -14.02 -35.74
CA LYS A 552 -61.18 -14.29 -37.16
C LYS A 552 -62.53 -13.66 -37.49
N THR A 553 -62.56 -12.90 -38.58
CA THR A 553 -63.68 -12.18 -39.25
C THR A 553 -64.31 -11.07 -38.40
N ASP A 554 -64.37 -9.79 -38.78
CA ASP A 554 -64.21 -9.07 -40.06
C ASP A 554 -63.58 -7.69 -39.84
#